data_AF-A0A1Z3HLG0-F1
#
_entry.id   AF-A0A1Z3HLG0-F1
#
_cell.length_a   1.000
_cell.length_b   1.000
_cell.length_c   1.000
_cell.angle_alpha   90.00
_cell.angle_beta   90.00
_cell.angle_gamma   90.00
#
_symmetry.space_group_name_H-M   'P 1'
#
loop_
_entity.id
_entity.type
_entity.pdbx_description
1 polymer ?
#
loop_
_entity_poly.entity_id
_entity_poly.type
_entity_poly.pdbx_seq_one_letter_code
_entity_poly.pdbx_strand_id
1 'polypeptide(L)'
;MVKNKTKGEVDALTLNYRLAELPSSQHRAGLAGLVCIIRWLERQPDFQEETANGTICKLTRLDDLGASIELNQAGVEALFNEIYAASTEEQERPQLLKNKQKEIIPPLREEEREVTDKKGKTKTKKVYIYPVVVPAGSFLADPAYDKSVEGKNGLWIKLWRDMVWSILRGVPATRKPFEARAEGSYGDDAASIWKQLTQPEDYTVDLPSTYFLGAQSSNAENVPFKDRARLQFLLHFWLFAAQIYVPAVVDNEGKRDFVGYALAIPDVARLEWFCDELPEILSDRSTERSRYRPRDAVVDLAVASALDMMKRLRDRLKQKTGEKLAEDLVFGIDVIHTEKQGNNIRVLSSTRLDPEESMLDEYAQIRDGFWSPLFRKQCLLNLVDDKPWYTKFDVLLCTLPYERTIEDRYFQRDVREKLKALSQKEKQMDETTAVDNSVSIETLVFRLVGNYVTRKLKSKHELEWKAEWKGLKNEELNQKADYKKYSEMKAKVAKSAFLDVRSRTEPMDFINYFVSSLCSVPQHMKSTAYVALTQALYQDTDKVRTLTLLALSANG
;
A
#
# COMPACT_ATOMS: atom_id res chain seq x y z
N MET A 1 -13.43 53.71 -29.42
CA MET A 1 -12.01 53.41 -29.09
C MET A 1 -11.82 53.59 -27.59
N VAL A 2 -12.00 52.52 -26.82
CA VAL A 2 -11.69 52.53 -25.38
C VAL A 2 -10.23 52.09 -25.27
N LYS A 3 -9.37 52.99 -24.79
CA LYS A 3 -7.95 52.73 -24.56
C LYS A 3 -7.82 51.58 -23.55
N ASN A 4 -7.22 50.48 -23.99
CA ASN A 4 -6.71 49.44 -23.09
C ASN A 4 -5.76 50.10 -22.09
N LYS A 5 -6.15 50.11 -20.81
CA LYS A 5 -5.23 50.38 -19.71
C LYS A 5 -4.13 49.32 -19.77
N THR A 6 -2.89 49.78 -19.87
CA THR A 6 -1.69 49.02 -19.55
C THR A 6 -1.89 48.35 -18.19
N LYS A 7 -1.95 47.00 -18.18
CA LYS A 7 -1.85 46.20 -16.95
C LYS A 7 -0.50 46.54 -16.33
N GLY A 8 -0.49 47.09 -15.11
CA GLY A 8 0.73 47.23 -14.34
C GLY A 8 1.38 45.87 -14.18
N GLU A 9 2.70 45.82 -14.34
CA GLU A 9 3.50 44.63 -14.06
C GLU A 9 3.34 44.30 -12.57
N VAL A 10 2.90 43.08 -12.27
CA VAL A 10 2.70 42.64 -10.88
C VAL A 10 4.06 42.14 -10.39
N ASP A 11 4.70 42.91 -9.50
CA ASP A 11 6.04 42.55 -9.00
C ASP A 11 6.01 41.37 -8.01
N ALA A 12 4.92 41.25 -7.25
CA ALA A 12 4.69 40.16 -6.30
C ALA A 12 3.18 39.88 -6.13
N LEU A 13 2.86 38.63 -5.84
CA LEU A 13 1.51 38.11 -5.65
C LEU A 13 1.41 37.39 -4.30
N THR A 14 0.32 37.60 -3.58
CA THR A 14 -0.01 36.80 -2.38
C THR A 14 -1.13 35.81 -2.72
N LEU A 15 -0.85 34.52 -2.57
CA LEU A 15 -1.82 33.44 -2.72
C LEU A 15 -2.32 33.02 -1.34
N ASN A 16 -3.63 33.19 -1.10
CA ASN A 16 -4.28 32.81 0.15
C ASN A 16 -5.08 31.52 -0.05
N TYR A 17 -4.71 30.46 0.68
CA TYR A 17 -5.42 29.20 0.68
C TYR A 17 -6.03 28.89 2.05
N ARG A 18 -7.23 28.31 2.03
CA ARG A 18 -7.90 27.74 3.20
C ARG A 18 -8.31 26.31 2.86
N LEU A 19 -8.04 25.36 3.73
CA LEU A 19 -8.34 23.94 3.51
C LEU A 19 -9.81 23.71 3.18
N ALA A 20 -10.72 24.43 3.85
CA ALA A 20 -12.16 24.34 3.63
C ALA A 20 -12.62 24.80 2.24
N GLU A 21 -11.82 25.63 1.55
CA GLU A 21 -12.11 26.11 0.19
C GLU A 21 -11.52 25.21 -0.90
N LEU A 22 -10.68 24.24 -0.55
CA LEU A 22 -10.02 23.35 -1.49
C LEU A 22 -10.95 22.19 -1.90
N PRO A 23 -11.11 21.92 -3.21
CA PRO A 23 -12.19 21.08 -3.71
C PRO A 23 -11.95 19.57 -3.57
N SER A 24 -10.74 19.13 -3.25
CA SER A 24 -10.45 17.70 -3.03
C SER A 24 -9.22 17.46 -2.15
N SER A 25 -9.06 16.20 -1.72
CA SER A 25 -7.87 15.71 -1.02
C SER A 25 -6.57 15.98 -1.79
N GLN A 26 -6.56 15.81 -3.13
CA GLN A 26 -5.39 16.14 -3.96
C GLN A 26 -5.00 17.63 -3.86
N HIS A 27 -5.96 18.55 -3.75
CA HIS A 27 -5.65 19.97 -3.57
C HIS A 27 -5.14 20.27 -2.17
N ARG A 28 -5.74 19.65 -1.13
CA ARG A 28 -5.30 19.79 0.26
C ARG A 28 -3.91 19.21 0.50
N ALA A 29 -3.65 18.02 -0.03
CA ALA A 29 -2.32 17.41 -0.10
C ALA A 29 -1.37 18.28 -0.95
N GLY A 30 -1.86 18.92 -2.01
CA GLY A 30 -1.12 19.89 -2.81
C GLY A 30 -0.64 21.09 -2.00
N LEU A 31 -1.52 21.68 -1.19
CA LEU A 31 -1.14 22.76 -0.28
C LEU A 31 -0.11 22.30 0.75
N ALA A 32 -0.29 21.13 1.35
CA ALA A 32 0.69 20.57 2.28
C ALA A 32 2.05 20.31 1.62
N GLY A 33 2.05 19.75 0.41
CA GLY A 33 3.26 19.54 -0.39
C GLY A 33 3.98 20.85 -0.68
N LEU A 34 3.24 21.90 -1.09
CA LEU A 34 3.81 23.23 -1.34
C LEU A 34 4.45 23.82 -0.07
N VAL A 35 3.77 23.76 1.07
CA VAL A 35 4.30 24.21 2.37
C VAL A 35 5.59 23.47 2.72
N CYS A 36 5.62 22.14 2.57
CA CYS A 36 6.81 21.34 2.85
C CYS A 36 7.99 21.68 1.92
N ILE A 37 7.73 21.91 0.63
CA ILE A 37 8.76 22.32 -0.34
C ILE A 37 9.32 23.69 0.00
N ILE A 38 8.48 24.69 0.30
CA ILE A 38 8.94 26.04 0.67
C ILE A 38 9.81 25.98 1.94
N ARG A 39 9.32 25.32 2.99
CA ARG A 39 10.08 25.14 4.25
C ARG A 39 11.41 24.40 4.05
N TRP A 40 11.50 23.53 3.05
CA TRP A 40 12.74 22.83 2.71
C TRP A 40 13.68 23.72 1.91
N LEU A 41 13.17 24.47 0.92
CA LEU A 41 13.94 25.43 0.13
C LEU A 41 14.58 26.51 1.01
N GLU A 42 13.85 27.04 1.99
CA GLU A 42 14.36 28.05 2.94
C GLU A 42 15.62 27.58 3.72
N ARG A 43 15.86 26.26 3.80
CA ARG A 43 17.04 25.67 4.45
C ARG A 43 18.22 25.52 3.49
N GLN A 44 18.00 25.62 2.18
CA GLN A 44 19.04 25.41 1.18
C GLN A 44 19.87 26.69 0.99
N PRO A 45 21.22 26.61 1.04
CA PRO A 45 22.07 27.77 0.85
C PRO A 45 21.84 28.48 -0.49
N ASP A 46 21.70 27.74 -1.58
CA ASP A 46 21.51 28.29 -2.92
C ASP A 46 20.23 29.13 -3.01
N PHE A 47 19.14 28.69 -2.36
CA PHE A 47 17.89 29.43 -2.33
C PHE A 47 17.95 30.68 -1.45
N GLN A 48 18.77 30.67 -0.39
CA GLN A 48 19.02 31.88 0.41
C GLN A 48 19.76 32.95 -0.40
N GLU A 49 20.67 32.54 -1.29
CA GLU A 49 21.33 33.44 -2.24
C GLU A 49 20.34 33.98 -3.29
N GLU A 50 19.49 33.12 -3.87
CA GLU A 50 18.43 33.55 -4.78
C GLU A 50 17.48 34.58 -4.13
N THR A 51 17.14 34.37 -2.84
CA THR A 51 16.30 35.29 -2.07
C THR A 51 17.00 36.63 -1.84
N ALA A 52 18.31 36.63 -1.54
CA ALA A 52 19.11 37.85 -1.43
C ALA A 52 19.16 38.62 -2.77
N ASN A 53 19.06 37.92 -3.89
CA ASN A 53 19.02 38.47 -5.25
C ASN A 53 17.60 38.87 -5.72
N GLY A 54 16.61 38.93 -4.82
CA GLY A 54 15.27 39.44 -5.11
C GLY A 54 14.23 38.37 -5.45
N THR A 55 14.55 37.08 -5.30
CA THR A 55 13.54 36.01 -5.38
C THR A 55 12.60 36.09 -4.17
N ILE A 56 11.29 36.07 -4.42
CA ILE A 56 10.27 36.06 -3.38
C ILE A 56 9.51 34.75 -3.47
N CYS A 57 9.71 33.88 -2.48
CA CYS A 57 8.92 32.66 -2.28
C CYS A 57 8.99 32.31 -0.79
N LYS A 58 7.98 32.74 -0.02
CA LYS A 58 7.95 32.55 1.44
C LYS A 58 6.53 32.40 1.96
N LEU A 59 6.42 31.71 3.09
CA LEU A 59 5.17 31.62 3.84
C LEU A 59 4.98 32.89 4.68
N THR A 60 3.92 33.65 4.41
CA THR A 60 3.55 34.83 5.21
C THR A 60 2.54 34.51 6.30
N ARG A 61 1.79 33.42 6.14
CA ARG A 61 0.92 32.82 7.17
C ARG A 61 0.94 31.31 7.03
N LEU A 62 1.02 30.59 8.13
CA LEU A 62 0.76 29.17 8.22
C LEU A 62 0.04 28.91 9.54
N ASP A 63 -1.11 28.25 9.46
CA ASP A 63 -1.91 27.82 10.60
C ASP A 63 -2.61 26.50 10.25
N ASP A 64 -3.33 25.92 11.19
CA ASP A 64 -4.06 24.65 10.96
C ASP A 64 -5.09 24.72 9.82
N LEU A 65 -5.65 25.90 9.53
CA LEU A 65 -6.74 26.07 8.57
C LEU A 65 -6.26 26.41 7.15
N GLY A 66 -5.01 26.84 6.98
CA GLY A 66 -4.47 27.19 5.67
C GLY A 66 -3.13 27.91 5.71
N ALA A 67 -2.74 28.43 4.55
CA ALA A 67 -1.48 29.14 4.38
C ALA A 67 -1.63 30.34 3.43
N SER A 68 -0.75 31.32 3.59
CA SER A 68 -0.56 32.44 2.67
C SER A 68 0.88 32.43 2.18
N ILE A 69 1.04 32.46 0.85
CA ILE A 69 2.35 32.42 0.21
C ILE A 69 2.53 33.70 -0.59
N GLU A 70 3.66 34.38 -0.37
CA GLU A 70 4.09 35.51 -1.19
C GLU A 70 5.09 35.03 -2.24
N LEU A 71 4.83 35.33 -3.52
CA LEU A 71 5.58 34.85 -4.67
C LEU A 71 5.83 35.97 -5.68
N ASN A 72 7.00 36.01 -6.30
CA ASN A 72 7.22 36.68 -7.59
C ASN A 72 7.49 35.66 -8.70
N GLN A 73 7.72 36.12 -9.93
CA GLN A 73 8.03 35.23 -11.05
C GLN A 73 9.26 34.34 -10.76
N ALA A 74 10.33 34.93 -10.22
CA ALA A 74 11.53 34.19 -9.82
C ALA A 74 11.23 33.13 -8.74
N GLY A 75 10.30 33.39 -7.83
CA GLY A 75 9.86 32.43 -6.82
C GLY A 75 9.10 31.23 -7.40
N VAL A 76 8.25 31.46 -8.40
CA VAL A 76 7.59 30.37 -9.14
C VAL A 76 8.63 29.55 -9.90
N GLU A 77 9.61 30.21 -10.49
CA GLU A 77 10.74 29.57 -11.16
C GLU A 77 11.57 28.71 -10.20
N ALA A 78 11.94 29.21 -9.02
CA ALA A 78 12.65 28.44 -8.00
C ALA A 78 11.87 27.18 -7.57
N LEU A 79 10.56 27.31 -7.32
CA LEU A 79 9.70 26.17 -7.02
C LEU A 79 9.70 25.13 -8.16
N PHE A 80 9.56 25.58 -9.41
CA PHE A 80 9.48 24.70 -10.56
C PHE A 80 10.83 24.05 -10.89
N ASN A 81 11.93 24.78 -10.68
CA ASN A 81 13.27 24.25 -10.81
C ASN A 81 13.53 23.12 -9.81
N GLU A 82 12.99 23.20 -8.59
CA GLU A 82 13.09 22.11 -7.63
C GLU A 82 12.17 20.93 -7.99
N ILE A 83 10.86 21.13 -8.16
CA ILE A 83 9.92 20.01 -8.35
C ILE A 83 10.09 19.30 -9.71
N TYR A 84 10.67 19.99 -10.70
CA TYR A 84 11.03 19.43 -12.01
C TYR A 84 12.54 19.27 -12.21
N ALA A 85 13.34 19.42 -11.16
CA ALA A 85 14.78 19.13 -11.22
C ALA A 85 15.00 17.71 -11.78
N ALA A 86 15.95 17.59 -12.71
CA ALA A 86 16.35 16.32 -13.27
C ALA A 86 17.79 16.37 -13.74
N SER A 87 18.41 15.19 -13.85
CA SER A 87 19.74 15.03 -14.43
C SER A 87 19.73 13.97 -15.52
N THR A 88 20.64 14.11 -16.48
CA THR A 88 20.95 13.06 -17.44
C THR A 88 21.91 12.07 -16.80
N GLU A 89 21.46 10.83 -16.60
CA GLU A 89 22.25 9.74 -16.03
C GLU A 89 22.48 8.62 -17.05
N GLU A 90 23.61 7.93 -16.93
CA GLU A 90 23.90 6.77 -17.77
C GLU A 90 23.24 5.52 -17.21
N GLN A 91 22.42 4.85 -18.02
CA GLN A 91 21.75 3.62 -17.62
C GLN A 91 22.12 2.46 -18.53
N GLU A 92 22.51 1.35 -17.89
CA GLU A 92 22.85 0.11 -18.59
C GLU A 92 21.58 -0.64 -19.02
N ARG A 93 21.61 -1.18 -20.24
CA ARG A 93 20.58 -2.07 -20.79
C ARG A 93 21.21 -3.34 -21.37
N PRO A 94 20.60 -4.51 -21.15
CA PRO A 94 21.10 -5.77 -21.71
C PRO A 94 20.78 -5.93 -23.20
N GLN A 95 19.95 -5.05 -23.78
CA GLN A 95 19.50 -5.09 -25.16
C GLN A 95 19.45 -3.68 -25.73
N LEU A 96 19.69 -3.55 -27.04
CA LEU A 96 19.52 -2.30 -27.77
C LEU A 96 18.08 -1.80 -27.69
N LEU A 97 17.91 -0.52 -27.42
CA LEU A 97 16.61 0.12 -27.44
C LEU A 97 16.14 0.31 -28.89
N LYS A 98 14.82 0.24 -29.10
CA LYS A 98 14.19 0.49 -30.38
C LYS A 98 13.13 1.58 -30.25
N ASN A 99 13.01 2.44 -31.25
CA ASN A 99 11.94 3.43 -31.31
C ASN A 99 10.60 2.78 -31.73
N LYS A 100 9.53 3.58 -31.85
CA LYS A 100 8.20 3.10 -32.27
C LYS A 100 8.21 2.48 -33.69
N GLN A 101 9.15 2.88 -34.54
CA GLN A 101 9.38 2.39 -35.89
C GLN A 101 10.26 1.13 -35.92
N LYS A 102 10.63 0.58 -34.76
CA LYS A 102 11.52 -0.58 -34.58
C LYS A 102 12.97 -0.34 -35.02
N GLU A 103 13.36 0.91 -35.25
CA GLU A 103 14.73 1.31 -35.54
C GLU A 103 15.54 1.33 -34.26
N ILE A 104 16.81 0.95 -34.35
CA ILE A 104 17.72 0.89 -33.20
C ILE A 104 18.10 2.31 -32.78
N ILE A 105 17.92 2.61 -31.50
CA ILE A 105 18.44 3.84 -30.90
C ILE A 105 19.91 3.59 -30.56
N PRO A 106 20.86 4.37 -31.12
CA PRO A 106 22.28 4.17 -30.86
C PRO A 106 22.59 4.41 -29.38
N PRO A 107 23.31 3.47 -28.71
CA PRO A 107 23.81 3.71 -27.36
C PRO A 107 24.94 4.74 -27.38
N LEU A 108 25.23 5.35 -26.23
CA LEU A 108 26.42 6.19 -26.06
C LEU A 108 27.69 5.36 -26.25
N ARG A 109 27.68 4.15 -25.70
CA ARG A 109 28.75 3.17 -25.84
C ARG A 109 28.26 1.76 -25.53
N GLU A 110 29.06 0.79 -25.93
CA GLU A 110 28.88 -0.63 -25.66
C GLU A 110 30.02 -1.09 -24.75
N GLU A 111 29.69 -1.78 -23.67
CA GLU A 111 30.68 -2.35 -22.74
C GLU A 111 30.55 -3.88 -22.73
N GLU A 112 31.67 -4.58 -22.69
CA GLU A 112 31.71 -6.01 -22.43
C GLU A 112 32.07 -6.23 -20.97
N ARG A 113 31.19 -6.92 -20.23
CA ARG A 113 31.44 -7.27 -18.83
C ARG A 113 31.42 -8.77 -18.63
N GLU A 114 32.40 -9.25 -17.88
CA GLU A 114 32.40 -10.61 -17.37
C GLU A 114 31.36 -10.74 -16.26
N VAL A 115 30.33 -11.54 -16.50
CA VAL A 115 29.31 -11.88 -15.50
C VAL A 115 29.46 -13.36 -15.16
N THR A 116 29.74 -13.65 -13.90
CA THR A 116 29.73 -15.01 -13.38
C THR A 116 28.29 -15.46 -13.18
N ASP A 117 27.87 -16.50 -13.90
CA ASP A 117 26.56 -17.14 -13.69
C ASP A 117 26.49 -17.73 -12.27
N LYS A 118 25.27 -17.99 -11.76
CA LYS A 118 25.01 -18.65 -10.46
C LYS A 118 25.70 -20.01 -10.31
N LYS A 119 26.25 -20.57 -11.38
CA LYS A 119 27.03 -21.82 -11.44
C LYS A 119 28.56 -21.59 -11.46
N GLY A 120 29.05 -20.37 -11.22
CA GLY A 120 30.48 -20.06 -11.18
C GLY A 120 31.17 -19.95 -12.55
N LYS A 121 30.41 -19.98 -13.65
CA LYS A 121 30.96 -19.88 -15.01
C LYS A 121 30.91 -18.43 -15.49
N THR A 122 32.07 -17.86 -15.77
CA THR A 122 32.21 -16.51 -16.31
C THR A 122 31.73 -16.47 -17.76
N LYS A 123 30.82 -15.55 -18.07
CA LYS A 123 30.36 -15.26 -19.43
C LYS A 123 30.51 -13.77 -19.70
N THR A 124 31.13 -13.43 -20.82
CA THR A 124 31.14 -12.06 -21.32
C THR A 124 29.73 -11.69 -21.78
N LYS A 125 29.17 -10.64 -21.21
CA LYS A 125 27.87 -10.08 -21.59
C LYS A 125 28.08 -8.65 -22.08
N LYS A 126 27.60 -8.39 -23.29
CA LYS A 126 27.54 -7.05 -23.87
C LYS A 126 26.40 -6.27 -23.23
N VAL A 127 26.70 -5.07 -22.76
CA VAL A 127 25.72 -4.11 -22.22
C VAL A 127 25.80 -2.81 -23.00
N TYR A 128 24.66 -2.14 -23.12
CA TYR A 128 24.49 -0.92 -23.91
C TYR A 128 24.17 0.23 -22.96
N ILE A 129 24.91 1.33 -23.06
CA ILE A 129 24.76 2.48 -22.16
C ILE A 129 23.94 3.56 -22.86
N TYR A 130 22.87 4.03 -22.21
CA TYR A 130 21.99 5.08 -22.73
C TYR A 130 21.89 6.26 -21.77
N PRO A 131 21.74 7.50 -22.28
CA PRO A 131 21.40 8.64 -21.43
C PRO A 131 19.92 8.54 -21.07
N VAL A 132 19.61 8.70 -19.79
CA VAL A 132 18.24 8.67 -19.27
C VAL A 132 18.03 9.88 -18.37
N VAL A 133 16.95 10.61 -18.61
CA VAL A 133 16.54 11.70 -17.74
C VAL A 133 15.95 11.12 -16.45
N VAL A 134 16.54 11.48 -15.32
CA VAL A 134 16.16 11.02 -13.98
C VAL A 134 15.68 12.22 -13.17
N PRO A 135 14.40 12.26 -12.76
CA PRO A 135 13.89 13.27 -11.83
C PRO A 135 14.69 13.27 -10.52
N ALA A 136 15.15 14.43 -10.06
CA ALA A 136 15.98 14.55 -8.87
C ALA A 136 15.16 14.27 -7.61
N GLY A 137 14.06 15.02 -7.42
CA GLY A 137 13.18 14.95 -6.27
C GLY A 137 13.91 15.27 -4.96
N SER A 138 14.69 16.36 -4.93
CA SER A 138 15.70 16.63 -3.90
C SER A 138 15.08 16.68 -2.50
N PHE A 139 13.89 17.28 -2.34
CA PHE A 139 13.13 17.19 -1.09
C PHE A 139 12.99 15.74 -0.60
N LEU A 140 12.51 14.81 -1.43
CA LEU A 140 12.31 13.41 -1.02
C LEU A 140 13.60 12.60 -0.92
N ALA A 141 14.66 13.06 -1.57
CA ALA A 141 16.00 12.45 -1.54
C ALA A 141 16.89 13.02 -0.42
N ASP A 142 16.40 14.01 0.33
CA ASP A 142 17.13 14.59 1.45
C ASP A 142 17.46 13.48 2.47
N PRO A 143 18.73 13.33 2.91
CA PRO A 143 19.12 12.34 3.91
C PRO A 143 18.33 12.42 5.23
N ALA A 144 17.75 13.59 5.55
CA ALA A 144 16.84 13.75 6.68
C ALA A 144 15.53 12.96 6.51
N TYR A 145 15.08 12.70 5.27
CA TYR A 145 13.77 12.11 4.95
C TYR A 145 13.85 10.75 4.23
N ASP A 146 14.97 10.40 3.61
CA ASP A 146 15.21 9.06 3.06
C ASP A 146 16.54 8.50 3.57
N LYS A 147 16.46 7.75 4.68
CA LYS A 147 17.62 7.08 5.31
C LYS A 147 18.22 5.97 4.44
N SER A 148 17.59 5.61 3.31
CA SER A 148 18.12 4.62 2.37
C SER A 148 19.00 5.22 1.28
N VAL A 149 19.23 6.54 1.32
CA VAL A 149 20.02 7.27 0.33
C VAL A 149 21.52 6.96 0.48
N GLU A 150 22.10 6.50 -0.62
CA GLU A 150 23.53 6.40 -0.87
C GLU A 150 23.86 7.36 -2.04
N GLY A 151 24.30 8.58 -1.71
CA GLY A 151 24.55 9.62 -2.72
C GLY A 151 23.25 10.19 -3.31
N LYS A 152 23.05 10.07 -4.63
CA LYS A 152 21.81 10.53 -5.33
C LYS A 152 20.73 9.45 -5.46
N ASN A 153 20.96 8.28 -4.89
CA ASN A 153 20.16 7.08 -5.06
C ASN A 153 19.67 6.55 -3.72
N GLY A 154 18.36 6.39 -3.58
CA GLY A 154 17.71 5.76 -2.43
C GLY A 154 16.56 4.86 -2.88
N LEU A 155 16.10 3.97 -2.00
CA LEU A 155 15.01 3.06 -2.32
C LEU A 155 13.68 3.78 -2.50
N TRP A 156 13.40 4.78 -1.66
CA TRP A 156 12.14 5.52 -1.69
C TRP A 156 12.13 6.55 -2.81
N ILE A 157 13.21 7.30 -2.99
CA ILE A 157 13.31 8.21 -4.14
C ILE A 157 13.22 7.45 -5.47
N LYS A 158 13.82 6.26 -5.58
CA LYS A 158 13.66 5.42 -6.77
C LYS A 158 12.20 5.00 -6.99
N LEU A 159 11.50 4.59 -5.93
CA LEU A 159 10.08 4.26 -6.02
C LEU A 159 9.26 5.45 -6.54
N TRP A 160 9.54 6.65 -6.03
CA TRP A 160 8.92 7.89 -6.47
C TRP A 160 9.23 8.20 -7.94
N ARG A 161 10.50 8.15 -8.36
CA ARG A 161 10.92 8.35 -9.76
C ARG A 161 10.19 7.39 -10.71
N ASP A 162 10.12 6.11 -10.35
CA ASP A 162 9.45 5.10 -11.14
C ASP A 162 7.93 5.38 -11.26
N MET A 163 7.30 5.81 -10.17
CA MET A 163 5.89 6.20 -10.14
C MET A 163 5.63 7.42 -11.03
N VAL A 164 6.42 8.48 -10.89
CA VAL A 164 6.33 9.69 -11.73
C VAL A 164 6.44 9.31 -13.19
N TRP A 165 7.46 8.54 -13.60
CA TRP A 165 7.66 8.16 -15.00
C TRP A 165 6.65 7.16 -15.56
N SER A 166 6.04 6.34 -14.70
CA SER A 166 5.07 5.34 -15.14
C SER A 166 3.66 5.90 -15.20
N ILE A 167 3.28 6.74 -14.24
CA ILE A 167 1.91 7.19 -14.00
C ILE A 167 1.75 8.66 -14.43
N LEU A 168 2.27 9.61 -13.64
CA LEU A 168 2.03 11.05 -13.84
C LEU A 168 2.65 11.60 -15.13
N ARG A 169 3.73 10.96 -15.56
CA ARG A 169 4.53 11.30 -16.74
C ARG A 169 4.75 10.06 -17.62
N GLY A 170 3.75 9.16 -17.60
CA GLY A 170 3.70 7.94 -18.40
C GLY A 170 3.74 8.20 -19.90
N VAL A 171 3.21 9.35 -20.33
CA VAL A 171 3.20 9.83 -21.71
C VAL A 171 4.45 10.69 -21.98
N PRO A 172 5.31 10.35 -22.96
CA PRO A 172 6.57 11.06 -23.21
C PRO A 172 6.43 12.58 -23.39
N ALA A 173 5.38 13.07 -24.06
CA ALA A 173 5.20 14.50 -24.27
C ALA A 173 5.02 15.33 -22.98
N THR A 174 4.64 14.66 -21.89
CA THR A 174 4.42 15.31 -20.58
C THR A 174 5.72 15.49 -19.79
N ARG A 175 6.82 14.88 -20.25
CA ARG A 175 8.13 14.84 -19.59
C ARG A 175 8.99 16.09 -19.81
N LYS A 176 8.60 16.94 -20.77
CA LYS A 176 9.31 18.14 -21.19
C LYS A 176 9.85 19.02 -20.04
N PRO A 177 9.10 19.29 -18.95
CA PRO A 177 9.64 20.08 -17.83
C PRO A 177 10.91 19.51 -17.21
N PHE A 178 11.03 18.19 -17.14
CA PHE A 178 12.23 17.51 -16.61
C PHE A 178 13.33 17.43 -17.67
N GLU A 179 12.97 17.16 -18.93
CA GLU A 179 13.93 17.06 -20.04
C GLU A 179 14.67 18.40 -20.25
N ALA A 180 13.94 19.52 -20.26
CA ALA A 180 14.53 20.86 -20.37
C ALA A 180 15.56 21.15 -19.26
N ARG A 181 15.22 20.81 -18.01
CA ARG A 181 16.11 21.04 -16.85
C ARG A 181 17.31 20.10 -16.86
N ALA A 182 17.14 18.85 -17.29
CA ALA A 182 18.26 17.92 -17.46
C ALA A 182 19.25 18.32 -18.57
N GLU A 183 18.79 19.11 -19.54
CA GLU A 183 19.60 19.72 -20.61
C GLU A 183 20.19 21.09 -20.21
N GLY A 184 19.90 21.58 -18.99
CA GLY A 184 20.32 22.91 -18.53
C GLY A 184 19.57 24.07 -19.21
N SER A 185 18.44 23.79 -19.85
CA SER A 185 17.59 24.78 -20.51
C SER A 185 16.47 25.25 -19.60
N TYR A 186 16.12 26.53 -19.72
CA TYR A 186 14.99 27.11 -18.99
C TYR A 186 13.65 26.59 -19.52
N GLY A 187 12.74 26.21 -18.62
CA GLY A 187 11.39 25.84 -18.98
C GLY A 187 10.47 27.07 -19.05
N ASP A 188 9.79 27.27 -20.18
CA ASP A 188 8.72 28.28 -20.31
C ASP A 188 7.52 28.01 -19.37
N ASP A 189 7.53 26.89 -18.64
CA ASP A 189 6.47 26.45 -17.74
C ASP A 189 6.27 27.42 -16.55
N ALA A 190 7.34 27.85 -15.90
CA ALA A 190 7.26 28.79 -14.78
C ALA A 190 6.66 30.16 -15.21
N ALA A 191 7.12 30.71 -16.34
CA ALA A 191 6.59 31.96 -16.89
C ALA A 191 5.11 31.82 -17.29
N SER A 192 4.72 30.67 -17.87
CA SER A 192 3.31 30.38 -18.19
C SER A 192 2.43 30.35 -16.94
N ILE A 193 2.89 29.69 -15.87
CA ILE A 193 2.17 29.61 -14.59
C ILE A 193 2.08 30.98 -13.94
N TRP A 194 3.15 31.78 -13.91
CA TRP A 194 3.13 33.15 -13.40
C TRP A 194 2.08 34.02 -14.12
N LYS A 195 2.03 33.92 -15.45
CA LYS A 195 1.02 34.63 -16.27
C LYS A 195 -0.41 34.19 -15.93
N GLN A 196 -0.62 32.92 -15.57
CA GLN A 196 -1.93 32.40 -15.16
C GLN A 196 -2.31 32.86 -13.75
N LEU A 197 -1.37 32.84 -12.80
CA LEU A 197 -1.59 33.26 -11.41
C LEU A 197 -1.86 34.77 -11.26
N THR A 198 -1.34 35.59 -12.17
CA THR A 198 -1.59 37.05 -12.21
C THR A 198 -2.91 37.44 -12.89
N GLN A 199 -3.70 36.47 -13.36
CA GLN A 199 -5.08 36.71 -13.80
C GLN A 199 -6.03 36.84 -12.58
N PRO A 200 -7.28 37.31 -12.78
CA PRO A 200 -8.29 37.33 -11.72
C PRO A 200 -8.49 35.96 -11.06
N GLU A 201 -8.96 35.94 -9.80
CA GLU A 201 -9.04 34.71 -8.99
C GLU A 201 -9.92 33.59 -9.59
N ASP A 202 -10.90 33.96 -10.42
CA ASP A 202 -11.82 33.05 -11.11
C ASP A 202 -11.30 32.57 -12.47
N TYR A 203 -10.10 32.99 -12.88
CA TYR A 203 -9.49 32.58 -14.14
C TYR A 203 -9.28 31.06 -14.18
N THR A 204 -9.90 30.43 -15.17
CA THR A 204 -9.89 28.98 -15.34
C THR A 204 -8.84 28.51 -16.32
N VAL A 205 -8.20 27.38 -16.03
CA VAL A 205 -7.23 26.68 -16.88
C VAL A 205 -7.68 25.23 -17.07
N ASP A 206 -7.10 24.55 -18.06
CA ASP A 206 -7.37 23.13 -18.28
C ASP A 206 -6.81 22.27 -17.14
N LEU A 207 -7.51 21.19 -16.82
CA LEU A 207 -7.17 20.26 -15.75
C LEU A 207 -6.69 18.91 -16.33
N PRO A 208 -5.40 18.77 -16.69
CA PRO A 208 -4.89 17.54 -17.27
C PRO A 208 -4.67 16.45 -16.22
N SER A 209 -4.82 15.20 -16.65
CA SER A 209 -4.61 13.99 -15.83
C SER A 209 -3.18 13.83 -15.29
N THR A 210 -2.25 14.61 -15.82
CA THR A 210 -0.84 14.67 -15.40
C THR A 210 -0.66 15.37 -14.05
N TYR A 211 -1.63 16.19 -13.64
CA TYR A 211 -1.64 16.90 -12.36
C TYR A 211 -2.75 16.37 -11.46
N PHE A 212 -3.93 16.11 -12.01
CA PHE A 212 -5.07 15.55 -11.26
C PHE A 212 -5.33 14.09 -11.64
N LEU A 213 -5.02 13.17 -10.72
CA LEU A 213 -5.32 11.76 -10.95
C LEU A 213 -6.84 11.54 -11.05
N GLY A 214 -7.26 10.80 -12.07
CA GLY A 214 -8.67 10.54 -12.36
C GLY A 214 -9.33 11.57 -13.28
N ALA A 215 -8.69 12.72 -13.57
CA ALA A 215 -9.19 13.62 -14.61
C ALA A 215 -9.06 12.96 -15.99
N GLN A 216 -10.07 13.18 -16.83
CA GLN A 216 -9.97 12.98 -18.27
C GLN A 216 -9.74 14.34 -18.94
N SER A 217 -9.28 14.36 -20.19
CA SER A 217 -9.13 15.62 -20.94
C SER A 217 -10.48 16.32 -21.17
N SER A 218 -11.53 15.52 -21.34
CA SER A 218 -12.90 15.97 -21.53
C SER A 218 -13.88 14.89 -21.05
N ASN A 219 -15.11 15.28 -20.75
CA ASN A 219 -16.18 14.34 -20.42
C ASN A 219 -16.73 13.65 -21.69
N ALA A 220 -17.75 12.80 -21.53
CA ALA A 220 -18.39 12.09 -22.65
C ALA A 220 -19.03 13.02 -23.70
N GLU A 221 -19.29 14.28 -23.35
CA GLU A 221 -19.82 15.32 -24.24
C GLU A 221 -18.71 16.21 -24.84
N ASN A 222 -17.44 15.82 -24.69
CA ASN A 222 -16.26 16.59 -25.11
C ASN A 222 -16.10 17.97 -24.42
N VAL A 223 -16.69 18.15 -23.24
CA VAL A 223 -16.46 19.35 -22.42
C VAL A 223 -15.15 19.19 -21.64
N PRO A 224 -14.15 20.08 -21.79
CA PRO A 224 -12.90 20.00 -21.05
C PRO A 224 -13.11 20.18 -19.55
N PHE A 225 -12.38 19.39 -18.76
CA PHE A 225 -12.29 19.65 -17.33
C PHE A 225 -11.41 20.87 -17.08
N LYS A 226 -11.93 21.80 -16.27
CA LYS A 226 -11.25 23.05 -15.92
C LYS A 226 -11.15 23.20 -14.41
N ASP A 227 -10.17 23.98 -14.00
CA ASP A 227 -9.98 24.39 -12.61
C ASP A 227 -9.50 25.85 -12.56
N ARG A 228 -9.56 26.48 -11.39
CA ARG A 228 -8.99 27.83 -11.20
C ARG A 228 -7.48 27.74 -11.21
N ALA A 229 -6.80 28.69 -11.85
CA ALA A 229 -5.33 28.68 -11.95
C ALA A 229 -4.63 28.52 -10.59
N ARG A 230 -5.12 29.21 -9.55
CA ARG A 230 -4.59 29.09 -8.18
C ARG A 230 -4.77 27.70 -7.57
N LEU A 231 -5.85 26.98 -7.89
CA LEU A 231 -6.11 25.65 -7.36
C LEU A 231 -5.30 24.59 -8.12
N GLN A 232 -5.28 24.70 -9.45
CA GLN A 232 -4.49 23.83 -10.31
C GLN A 232 -2.99 23.92 -10.00
N PHE A 233 -2.50 25.11 -9.62
CA PHE A 233 -1.13 25.30 -9.14
C PHE A 233 -0.77 24.36 -7.98
N LEU A 234 -1.68 24.12 -7.03
CA LEU A 234 -1.45 23.18 -5.91
C LEU A 234 -1.26 21.74 -6.38
N LEU A 235 -1.84 21.36 -7.53
CA LEU A 235 -1.75 20.00 -8.05
C LEU A 235 -0.36 19.64 -8.58
N HIS A 236 0.56 20.60 -8.66
CA HIS A 236 1.97 20.33 -8.92
C HIS A 236 2.69 19.71 -7.72
N PHE A 237 2.12 19.84 -6.50
CA PHE A 237 2.85 19.57 -5.25
C PHE A 237 2.30 18.39 -4.43
N TRP A 238 1.10 17.88 -4.72
CA TRP A 238 0.46 16.85 -3.87
C TRP A 238 1.27 15.55 -3.75
N LEU A 239 2.05 15.23 -4.77
CA LEU A 239 2.91 14.05 -4.83
C LEU A 239 4.05 14.05 -3.80
N PHE A 240 4.33 15.20 -3.17
CA PHE A 240 5.30 15.32 -2.08
C PHE A 240 4.66 15.10 -0.71
N ALA A 241 3.33 15.17 -0.60
CA ALA A 241 2.57 14.84 0.61
C ALA A 241 1.99 13.41 0.58
N ALA A 242 1.70 12.88 -0.61
CA ALA A 242 1.18 11.53 -0.77
C ALA A 242 2.23 10.44 -0.52
N GLN A 243 1.79 9.30 0.01
CA GLN A 243 2.63 8.11 0.19
C GLN A 243 2.42 7.13 -0.97
N ILE A 244 3.51 6.50 -1.41
CA ILE A 244 3.52 5.60 -2.58
C ILE A 244 3.71 4.16 -2.10
N TYR A 245 2.77 3.30 -2.50
CA TYR A 245 2.76 1.89 -2.20
C TYR A 245 2.72 1.04 -3.47
N VAL A 246 3.09 -0.23 -3.34
CA VAL A 246 3.17 -1.21 -4.41
C VAL A 246 2.32 -2.43 -4.05
N PRO A 247 1.11 -2.55 -4.61
CA PRO A 247 0.28 -3.72 -4.40
C PRO A 247 0.94 -4.99 -4.94
N ALA A 248 1.02 -6.02 -4.10
CA ALA A 248 1.51 -7.33 -4.47
C ALA A 248 0.34 -8.30 -4.65
N VAL A 249 0.26 -8.91 -5.83
CA VAL A 249 -0.78 -9.89 -6.17
C VAL A 249 -0.14 -11.26 -6.29
N VAL A 250 -0.82 -12.28 -5.78
CA VAL A 250 -0.46 -13.69 -5.95
C VAL A 250 -1.40 -14.27 -7.00
N ASP A 251 -0.83 -14.84 -8.07
CA ASP A 251 -1.61 -15.50 -9.12
C ASP A 251 -2.03 -16.93 -8.71
N ASN A 252 -2.67 -17.67 -9.64
CA ASN A 252 -3.17 -19.02 -9.36
C ASN A 252 -2.04 -20.06 -9.24
N GLU A 253 -0.90 -19.84 -9.90
CA GLU A 253 0.34 -20.60 -9.71
C GLU A 253 1.05 -20.22 -8.41
N GLY A 254 0.58 -19.10 -7.85
CA GLY A 254 0.98 -18.44 -6.66
C GLY A 254 2.39 -17.90 -6.67
N LYS A 255 2.77 -17.43 -7.86
CA LYS A 255 3.81 -16.44 -8.07
C LYS A 255 3.28 -15.09 -7.61
N ARG A 256 4.12 -14.38 -6.86
CA ARG A 256 3.83 -13.03 -6.37
C ARG A 256 4.43 -12.02 -7.34
N ASP A 257 3.63 -11.08 -7.83
CA ASP A 257 4.03 -9.99 -8.70
C ASP A 257 3.53 -8.64 -8.18
N PHE A 258 4.15 -7.56 -8.63
CA PHE A 258 3.77 -6.20 -8.28
C PHE A 258 2.90 -5.61 -9.38
N VAL A 259 1.75 -5.07 -9.01
CA VAL A 259 0.73 -4.57 -9.95
C VAL A 259 0.55 -3.07 -9.72
N GLY A 260 1.21 -2.27 -10.53
CA GLY A 260 1.08 -0.81 -10.51
C GLY A 260 1.51 -0.16 -9.18
N TYR A 261 0.85 0.96 -8.85
CA TYR A 261 1.09 1.78 -7.66
C TYR A 261 -0.22 2.14 -6.96
N ALA A 262 -0.25 2.04 -5.64
CA ALA A 262 -1.32 2.59 -4.81
C ALA A 262 -0.84 3.90 -4.19
N LEU A 263 -1.57 4.97 -4.44
CA LEU A 263 -1.23 6.32 -4.02
C LEU A 263 -2.16 6.71 -2.89
N ALA A 264 -1.62 6.79 -1.67
CA ALA A 264 -2.33 7.22 -0.47
C ALA A 264 -2.21 8.74 -0.34
N ILE A 265 -3.31 9.44 -0.59
CA ILE A 265 -3.41 10.90 -0.67
C ILE A 265 -4.13 11.38 0.60
N PRO A 266 -3.46 12.12 1.48
CA PRO A 266 -4.08 12.60 2.72
C PRO A 266 -5.09 13.70 2.44
N ASP A 267 -6.30 13.57 3.00
CA ASP A 267 -7.25 14.66 3.10
C ASP A 267 -6.90 15.52 4.33
N VAL A 268 -5.96 16.44 4.16
CA VAL A 268 -5.36 17.21 5.25
C VAL A 268 -6.42 18.05 5.97
N ALA A 269 -6.48 17.88 7.30
CA ALA A 269 -7.41 18.58 8.20
C ALA A 269 -6.74 19.71 9.00
N ARG A 270 -5.49 19.51 9.43
CA ARG A 270 -4.67 20.51 10.14
C ARG A 270 -3.34 20.70 9.42
N LEU A 271 -3.25 21.79 8.65
CA LEU A 271 -2.13 21.99 7.72
C LEU A 271 -0.78 22.11 8.42
N GLU A 272 -0.66 23.03 9.38
CA GLU A 272 0.61 23.28 10.08
C GLU A 272 1.14 22.01 10.74
N TRP A 273 0.30 21.34 11.54
CA TRP A 273 0.70 20.12 12.22
C TRP A 273 1.01 18.97 11.28
N PHE A 274 0.22 18.79 10.21
CA PHE A 274 0.52 17.76 9.21
C PHE A 274 1.89 18.00 8.55
N CYS A 275 2.19 19.25 8.20
CA CYS A 275 3.48 19.62 7.61
C CYS A 275 4.66 19.50 8.58
N ASP A 276 4.43 19.54 9.89
CA ASP A 276 5.44 19.26 10.93
C ASP A 276 5.70 17.76 11.08
N GLU A 277 4.68 16.91 10.98
CA GLU A 277 4.82 15.45 11.18
C GLU A 277 5.23 14.68 9.92
N LEU A 278 4.87 15.16 8.73
CA LEU A 278 5.19 14.48 7.48
C LEU A 278 6.69 14.19 7.30
N PRO A 279 7.62 15.14 7.53
CA PRO A 279 9.07 14.88 7.48
C PRO A 279 9.52 13.70 8.34
N GLU A 280 8.97 13.59 9.55
CA GLU A 280 9.32 12.54 10.51
C GLU A 280 8.83 11.18 10.02
N ILE A 281 7.61 11.11 9.49
CA ILE A 281 7.05 9.90 8.86
C ILE A 281 7.90 9.45 7.68
N LEU A 282 8.37 10.37 6.84
CA LEU A 282 9.27 10.05 5.73
C LEU A 282 10.57 9.46 6.26
N SER A 283 11.15 10.07 7.31
CA SER A 283 12.40 9.63 7.93
C SER A 283 12.31 8.25 8.61
N ASP A 284 11.13 7.86 9.10
CA ASP A 284 10.90 6.59 9.82
C ASP A 284 10.64 5.40 8.89
N ARG A 285 10.68 5.60 7.57
CA ARG A 285 10.52 4.52 6.60
C ARG A 285 11.70 3.56 6.62
N SER A 286 11.41 2.26 6.52
CA SER A 286 12.44 1.22 6.49
C SER A 286 13.40 1.35 5.31
N THR A 287 14.67 0.99 5.55
CA THR A 287 15.72 0.85 4.53
C THR A 287 15.80 -0.57 3.95
N GLU A 288 14.98 -1.50 4.44
CA GLU A 288 14.94 -2.88 3.97
C GLU A 288 14.31 -3.00 2.58
N ARG A 289 14.80 -3.98 1.81
CA ARG A 289 14.33 -4.26 0.45
C ARG A 289 13.44 -5.49 0.41
N SER A 290 12.32 -5.40 -0.31
CA SER A 290 11.54 -6.55 -0.78
C SER A 290 11.69 -6.65 -2.30
N ARG A 291 12.49 -7.63 -2.76
CA ARG A 291 13.03 -7.69 -4.13
C ARG A 291 13.79 -6.39 -4.47
N TYR A 292 13.19 -5.53 -5.28
CA TYR A 292 13.77 -4.26 -5.74
C TYR A 292 12.98 -3.03 -5.28
N ARG A 293 12.00 -3.21 -4.38
CA ARG A 293 11.16 -2.16 -3.78
C ARG A 293 11.49 -2.00 -2.29
N PRO A 294 11.25 -0.82 -1.68
CA PRO A 294 11.24 -0.72 -0.21
C PRO A 294 10.27 -1.73 0.37
N ARG A 295 10.67 -2.47 1.41
CA ARG A 295 9.83 -3.50 2.04
C ARG A 295 8.51 -2.91 2.53
N ASP A 296 8.59 -1.75 3.15
CA ASP A 296 7.46 -1.05 3.76
C ASP A 296 6.44 -0.50 2.77
N ALA A 297 6.84 -0.29 1.52
CA ALA A 297 5.93 0.15 0.46
C ALA A 297 5.08 -0.99 -0.10
N VAL A 298 5.43 -2.25 0.15
CA VAL A 298 4.73 -3.41 -0.43
C VAL A 298 3.50 -3.74 0.40
N VAL A 299 2.32 -3.66 -0.21
CA VAL A 299 1.02 -3.96 0.43
C VAL A 299 0.33 -5.11 -0.28
N ASP A 300 -0.42 -5.96 0.43
CA ASP A 300 -1.16 -7.08 -0.19
C ASP A 300 -2.52 -6.64 -0.78
N LEU A 301 -2.96 -5.42 -0.48
CA LEU A 301 -4.17 -4.81 -0.98
C LEU A 301 -3.94 -3.31 -1.18
N ALA A 302 -4.43 -2.73 -2.27
CA ALA A 302 -4.22 -1.31 -2.57
C ALA A 302 -4.75 -0.41 -1.44
N VAL A 303 -6.01 -0.57 -1.03
CA VAL A 303 -6.61 0.24 0.05
C VAL A 303 -5.90 0.11 1.41
N ALA A 304 -5.12 -0.95 1.63
CA ALA A 304 -4.29 -1.08 2.84
C ALA A 304 -3.16 -0.03 2.92
N SER A 305 -2.87 0.70 1.83
CA SER A 305 -2.00 1.88 1.88
C SER A 305 -2.55 2.98 2.79
N ALA A 306 -3.88 3.16 2.84
CA ALA A 306 -4.51 4.12 3.75
C ALA A 306 -4.29 3.73 5.22
N LEU A 307 -4.49 2.44 5.53
CA LEU A 307 -4.24 1.90 6.87
C LEU A 307 -2.77 2.09 7.29
N ASP A 308 -1.82 1.83 6.40
CA ASP A 308 -0.40 2.03 6.72
C ASP A 308 -0.06 3.50 6.98
N MET A 309 -0.51 4.40 6.09
CA MET A 309 -0.26 5.83 6.24
C MET A 309 -0.87 6.38 7.53
N MET A 310 -2.13 6.02 7.82
CA MET A 310 -2.81 6.44 9.04
C MET A 310 -2.15 5.86 10.30
N LYS A 311 -1.72 4.59 10.26
CA LYS A 311 -0.97 3.98 11.36
C LYS A 311 0.33 4.74 11.64
N ARG A 312 1.09 5.13 10.60
CA ARG A 312 2.33 5.91 10.77
C ARG A 312 2.08 7.28 11.39
N LEU A 313 1.05 8.00 10.92
CA LEU A 313 0.62 9.27 11.51
C LEU A 313 0.28 9.09 13.00
N ARG A 314 -0.51 8.06 13.33
CA ARG A 314 -0.90 7.73 14.71
C ARG A 314 0.29 7.40 15.60
N ASP A 315 1.15 6.49 15.16
CA ASP A 315 2.29 6.05 15.96
C ASP A 315 3.22 7.25 16.24
N ARG A 316 3.36 8.17 15.28
CA ARG A 316 4.12 9.41 15.46
C ARG A 316 3.47 10.35 16.48
N LEU A 317 2.16 10.60 16.39
CA LEU A 317 1.45 11.45 17.33
C LEU A 317 1.46 10.91 18.76
N LYS A 318 1.34 9.58 18.92
CA LYS A 318 1.47 8.89 20.21
C LYS A 318 2.84 9.14 20.84
N GLN A 319 3.92 9.12 20.05
CA GLN A 319 5.28 9.43 20.53
C GLN A 319 5.43 10.89 20.97
N LYS A 320 4.87 11.84 20.23
CA LYS A 320 5.08 13.28 20.47
C LYS A 320 4.20 13.87 21.58
N THR A 321 2.95 13.41 21.70
CA THR A 321 1.92 14.09 22.52
C THR A 321 1.26 13.21 23.57
N GLY A 322 1.68 11.95 23.71
CA GLY A 322 1.26 11.07 24.79
C GLY A 322 -0.09 10.39 24.61
N GLU A 323 -1.04 10.90 23.79
CA GLU A 323 -2.34 10.23 23.54
C GLU A 323 -3.27 10.86 22.46
N LYS A 324 -2.83 11.85 21.64
CA LYS A 324 -3.74 12.44 20.62
C LYS A 324 -4.01 11.51 19.44
N LEU A 325 -5.23 11.56 18.91
CA LEU A 325 -5.73 10.72 17.81
C LEU A 325 -5.19 11.22 16.46
N ALA A 326 -4.81 10.30 15.56
CA ALA A 326 -4.40 10.65 14.18
C ALA A 326 -5.47 11.33 13.35
N GLU A 327 -6.72 11.09 13.73
CA GLU A 327 -7.93 11.73 13.19
C GLU A 327 -7.87 13.26 13.32
N ASP A 328 -7.00 13.81 14.17
CA ASP A 328 -6.78 15.25 14.28
C ASP A 328 -6.01 15.86 13.08
N LEU A 329 -5.20 15.09 12.34
CA LEU A 329 -4.35 15.65 11.26
C LEU A 329 -4.98 15.57 9.87
N VAL A 330 -5.75 14.50 9.62
CA VAL A 330 -6.35 14.21 8.32
C VAL A 330 -7.79 13.72 8.51
N PHE A 331 -8.70 14.12 7.62
CA PHE A 331 -10.08 13.65 7.63
C PHE A 331 -10.23 12.22 7.11
N GLY A 332 -9.20 11.70 6.46
CA GLY A 332 -9.25 10.45 5.72
C GLY A 332 -8.11 10.33 4.72
N ILE A 333 -8.00 9.16 4.10
CA ILE A 333 -7.00 8.90 3.05
C ILE A 333 -7.72 8.42 1.80
N ASP A 334 -7.55 9.15 0.70
CA ASP A 334 -7.96 8.68 -0.62
C ASP A 334 -6.87 7.79 -1.21
N VAL A 335 -7.25 6.62 -1.69
CA VAL A 335 -6.37 5.65 -2.33
C VAL A 335 -6.73 5.54 -3.80
N ILE A 336 -5.74 5.81 -4.67
CA ILE A 336 -5.88 5.63 -6.12
C ILE A 336 -4.88 4.56 -6.57
N HIS A 337 -5.39 3.42 -7.03
CA HIS A 337 -4.57 2.34 -7.58
C HIS A 337 -4.46 2.50 -9.10
N THR A 338 -3.23 2.65 -9.59
CA THR A 338 -2.94 2.91 -11.00
C THR A 338 -1.94 1.91 -11.57
N GLU A 339 -2.09 1.60 -12.86
CA GLU A 339 -1.15 0.76 -13.60
C GLU A 339 -0.93 1.29 -15.00
N LYS A 340 0.34 1.30 -15.44
CA LYS A 340 0.68 1.59 -16.83
C LYS A 340 0.51 0.33 -17.67
N GLN A 341 -0.39 0.37 -18.64
CA GLN A 341 -0.61 -0.70 -19.63
C GLN A 341 -0.30 -0.17 -21.03
N GLY A 342 0.91 -0.44 -21.51
CA GLY A 342 1.43 0.12 -22.76
C GLY A 342 1.53 1.66 -22.67
N ASN A 343 0.79 2.36 -23.53
CA ASN A 343 0.72 3.84 -23.51
C ASN A 343 -0.42 4.39 -22.64
N ASN A 344 -1.26 3.52 -22.05
CA ASN A 344 -2.38 3.94 -21.23
C ASN A 344 -2.04 3.86 -19.74
N ILE A 345 -2.56 4.79 -18.96
CA ILE A 345 -2.51 4.76 -17.49
C ILE A 345 -3.91 4.44 -17.02
N ARG A 346 -4.11 3.22 -16.49
CA ARG A 346 -5.41 2.78 -15.98
C ARG A 346 -5.53 3.05 -14.49
N VAL A 347 -6.66 3.62 -14.09
CA VAL A 347 -7.11 3.60 -12.70
C VAL A 347 -7.82 2.27 -12.47
N LEU A 348 -7.24 1.40 -11.66
CA LEU A 348 -7.77 0.09 -11.32
C LEU A 348 -8.82 0.17 -10.20
N SER A 349 -8.61 1.08 -9.24
CA SER A 349 -9.58 1.40 -8.19
C SER A 349 -9.33 2.79 -7.63
N SER A 350 -10.39 3.39 -7.09
CA SER A 350 -10.35 4.62 -6.30
C SER A 350 -11.26 4.43 -5.09
N THR A 351 -10.75 4.65 -3.89
CA THR A 351 -11.46 4.37 -2.64
C THR A 351 -11.00 5.35 -1.58
N ARG A 352 -11.92 5.81 -0.74
CA ARG A 352 -11.59 6.56 0.47
C ARG A 352 -11.66 5.63 1.68
N LEU A 353 -10.74 5.77 2.61
CA LEU A 353 -10.82 5.11 3.91
C LEU A 353 -10.59 6.12 5.03
N ASP A 354 -11.46 6.05 6.04
CA ASP A 354 -11.41 6.83 7.27
C ASP A 354 -11.23 5.82 8.42
N PRO A 355 -9.99 5.37 8.72
CA PRO A 355 -9.76 4.24 9.62
C PRO A 355 -9.98 4.61 11.09
N GLU A 356 -10.72 3.77 11.81
CA GLU A 356 -10.84 3.82 13.27
C GLU A 356 -9.58 3.26 13.96
N GLU A 357 -9.35 3.63 15.22
CA GLU A 357 -8.20 3.13 15.99
C GLU A 357 -8.11 1.59 16.05
N SER A 358 -9.24 0.93 16.26
CA SER A 358 -9.36 -0.53 16.32
C SER A 358 -8.92 -1.19 15.02
N MET A 359 -9.25 -0.57 13.88
CA MET A 359 -8.90 -1.02 12.55
C MET A 359 -7.38 -0.95 12.32
N LEU A 360 -6.73 0.09 12.84
CA LEU A 360 -5.27 0.26 12.74
C LEU A 360 -4.50 -0.78 13.58
N ASP A 361 -5.03 -1.15 14.74
CA ASP A 361 -4.44 -2.19 15.58
C ASP A 361 -4.61 -3.58 14.96
N GLU A 362 -5.80 -3.88 14.40
CA GLU A 362 -6.00 -5.14 13.66
C GLU A 362 -5.16 -5.17 12.38
N TYR A 363 -5.01 -4.05 11.67
CA TYR A 363 -4.11 -3.94 10.53
C TYR A 363 -2.66 -4.29 10.91
N ALA A 364 -2.14 -3.75 12.01
CA ALA A 364 -0.80 -4.05 12.49
C ALA A 364 -0.64 -5.56 12.79
N GLN A 365 -1.62 -6.16 13.47
CA GLN A 365 -1.63 -7.60 13.76
C GLN A 365 -1.63 -8.45 12.47
N ILE A 366 -2.41 -8.06 11.46
CA ILE A 366 -2.48 -8.78 10.19
C ILE A 366 -1.16 -8.65 9.42
N ARG A 367 -0.60 -7.44 9.34
CA ARG A 367 0.63 -7.14 8.58
C ARG A 367 1.83 -7.88 9.14
N ASP A 368 2.02 -7.83 10.46
CA ASP A 368 3.23 -8.33 11.10
C ASP A 368 3.09 -9.77 11.64
N GLY A 369 1.87 -10.21 11.94
CA GLY A 369 1.59 -11.53 12.53
C GLY A 369 1.49 -12.68 11.52
N PHE A 370 1.00 -12.40 10.31
CA PHE A 370 0.68 -13.44 9.31
C PHE A 370 1.70 -13.48 8.17
N TRP A 371 1.98 -14.67 7.67
CA TRP A 371 3.02 -14.95 6.69
C TRP A 371 2.46 -15.23 5.28
N SER A 372 1.33 -15.91 5.18
CA SER A 372 0.63 -16.25 3.96
C SER A 372 0.02 -14.99 3.32
N PRO A 373 0.44 -14.60 2.10
CA PRO A 373 -0.15 -13.45 1.43
C PRO A 373 -1.64 -13.63 1.11
N LEU A 374 -2.07 -14.87 0.84
CA LEU A 374 -3.48 -15.20 0.58
C LEU A 374 -4.34 -14.95 1.83
N PHE A 375 -3.88 -15.44 2.98
CA PHE A 375 -4.57 -15.26 4.25
C PHE A 375 -4.60 -13.79 4.66
N ARG A 376 -3.45 -13.09 4.59
CA ARG A 376 -3.37 -11.65 4.88
C ARG A 376 -4.32 -10.84 4.00
N LYS A 377 -4.29 -11.06 2.69
CA LYS A 377 -5.15 -10.31 1.76
C LYS A 377 -6.63 -10.47 2.09
N GLN A 378 -7.10 -11.69 2.37
CA GLN A 378 -8.51 -11.91 2.70
C GLN A 378 -8.89 -11.29 4.05
N CYS A 379 -8.02 -11.39 5.06
CA CYS A 379 -8.22 -10.71 6.34
C CYS A 379 -8.26 -9.18 6.19
N LEU A 380 -7.39 -8.59 5.35
CA LEU A 380 -7.39 -7.16 5.06
C LEU A 380 -8.66 -6.72 4.33
N LEU A 381 -9.14 -7.51 3.37
CA LEU A 381 -10.42 -7.25 2.69
C LEU A 381 -11.57 -7.26 3.69
N ASN A 382 -11.61 -8.24 4.58
CA ASN A 382 -12.66 -8.34 5.59
C ASN A 382 -12.56 -7.20 6.61
N LEU A 383 -11.36 -6.77 7.00
CA LEU A 383 -11.15 -5.63 7.89
C LEU A 383 -11.69 -4.32 7.28
N VAL A 384 -11.37 -4.05 6.01
CA VAL A 384 -11.79 -2.81 5.35
C VAL A 384 -13.29 -2.81 5.02
N ASP A 385 -13.87 -3.98 4.74
CA ASP A 385 -15.29 -4.15 4.46
C ASP A 385 -16.17 -4.24 5.73
N ASP A 386 -15.59 -4.10 6.94
CA ASP A 386 -16.25 -4.34 8.23
C ASP A 386 -16.98 -5.70 8.29
N LYS A 387 -16.26 -6.76 7.91
CA LYS A 387 -16.75 -8.14 7.88
C LYS A 387 -16.00 -9.02 8.87
N PRO A 388 -16.65 -10.08 9.40
CA PRO A 388 -15.95 -11.08 10.19
C PRO A 388 -14.74 -11.65 9.43
N TRP A 389 -13.63 -11.86 10.15
CA TRP A 389 -12.33 -12.23 9.55
C TRP A 389 -12.39 -13.48 8.66
N TYR A 390 -13.32 -14.41 8.90
CA TYR A 390 -13.47 -15.66 8.14
C TYR A 390 -14.30 -15.50 6.84
N THR A 391 -14.94 -14.36 6.62
CA THR A 391 -15.84 -14.15 5.48
C THR A 391 -15.13 -14.38 4.14
N LYS A 392 -15.81 -15.02 3.18
CA LYS A 392 -15.33 -15.36 1.83
C LYS A 392 -14.14 -16.33 1.76
N PHE A 393 -13.66 -16.87 2.88
CA PHE A 393 -12.64 -17.92 2.83
C PHE A 393 -13.18 -19.22 2.20
N ASP A 394 -14.48 -19.52 2.30
CA ASP A 394 -15.11 -20.63 1.58
C ASP A 394 -14.89 -20.54 0.07
N VAL A 395 -15.15 -19.38 -0.54
CA VAL A 395 -14.94 -19.14 -1.96
C VAL A 395 -13.48 -19.38 -2.30
N LEU A 396 -12.56 -18.76 -1.55
CA LEU A 396 -11.11 -18.90 -1.76
C LEU A 396 -10.65 -20.36 -1.67
N LEU A 397 -11.07 -21.08 -0.63
CA LEU A 397 -10.71 -22.48 -0.37
C LEU A 397 -11.34 -23.43 -1.40
N CYS A 398 -12.49 -23.07 -1.97
CA CYS A 398 -13.18 -23.85 -3.01
C CYS A 398 -12.64 -23.58 -4.42
N THR A 399 -12.12 -22.40 -4.71
CA THR A 399 -11.62 -22.04 -6.06
C THR A 399 -10.13 -22.30 -6.25
N LEU A 400 -9.31 -22.16 -5.21
CA LEU A 400 -7.86 -22.34 -5.33
C LEU A 400 -7.46 -23.82 -5.29
N PRO A 401 -6.29 -24.18 -5.87
CA PRO A 401 -5.67 -25.48 -5.62
C PRO A 401 -5.48 -25.69 -4.11
N TYR A 402 -5.82 -26.89 -3.61
CA TYR A 402 -5.77 -27.15 -2.17
C TYR A 402 -4.33 -27.09 -1.63
N GLU A 403 -3.33 -27.27 -2.50
CA GLU A 403 -1.90 -27.12 -2.20
C GLU A 403 -1.55 -25.73 -1.67
N ARG A 404 -2.33 -24.71 -2.06
CA ARG A 404 -2.13 -23.31 -1.63
C ARG A 404 -2.81 -22.98 -0.31
N THR A 405 -3.52 -23.94 0.29
CA THR A 405 -4.35 -23.73 1.48
C THR A 405 -4.02 -24.79 2.54
N ILE A 406 -4.61 -25.98 2.45
CA ILE A 406 -4.40 -27.05 3.43
C ILE A 406 -3.01 -27.69 3.36
N GLU A 407 -2.21 -27.50 2.32
CA GLU A 407 -0.80 -27.96 2.31
C GLU A 407 0.21 -26.81 2.44
N ASP A 408 -0.25 -25.55 2.40
CA ASP A 408 0.61 -24.38 2.53
C ASP A 408 0.90 -24.10 4.01
N ARG A 409 2.12 -24.41 4.45
CA ARG A 409 2.52 -24.29 5.87
C ARG A 409 2.30 -22.89 6.45
N TYR A 410 2.41 -21.85 5.63
CA TYR A 410 2.18 -20.48 6.07
C TYR A 410 0.69 -20.22 6.29
N PHE A 411 -0.17 -20.64 5.36
CA PHE A 411 -1.62 -20.55 5.51
C PHE A 411 -2.10 -21.33 6.74
N GLN A 412 -1.67 -22.59 6.90
CA GLN A 412 -2.00 -23.41 8.08
C GLN A 412 -1.56 -22.75 9.40
N ARG A 413 -0.36 -22.15 9.42
CA ARG A 413 0.15 -21.42 10.60
C ARG A 413 -0.74 -20.24 10.91
N ASP A 414 -1.03 -19.39 9.94
CA ASP A 414 -1.74 -18.13 10.18
C ASP A 414 -3.19 -18.36 10.63
N VAL A 415 -3.88 -19.35 10.06
CA VAL A 415 -5.20 -19.76 10.54
C VAL A 415 -5.12 -20.22 12.01
N ARG A 416 -4.11 -21.01 12.38
CA ARG A 416 -3.89 -21.43 13.77
C ARG A 416 -3.65 -20.23 14.69
N GLU A 417 -2.81 -19.29 14.28
CA GLU A 417 -2.51 -18.11 15.11
C GLU A 417 -3.75 -17.22 15.30
N LYS A 418 -4.56 -16.97 14.26
CA LYS A 418 -5.82 -16.23 14.40
C LYS A 418 -6.79 -16.93 15.36
N LEU A 419 -6.94 -18.24 15.25
CA LEU A 419 -7.84 -19.02 16.11
C LEU A 419 -7.34 -19.09 17.56
N LYS A 420 -6.02 -19.23 17.78
CA LYS A 420 -5.43 -19.15 19.13
C LYS A 420 -5.68 -17.78 19.78
N ALA A 421 -5.50 -16.70 19.03
CA ALA A 421 -5.75 -15.35 19.51
C ALA A 421 -7.21 -15.16 19.94
N LEU A 422 -8.17 -15.70 19.18
CA LEU A 422 -9.59 -15.68 19.55
C LEU A 422 -9.85 -16.45 20.86
N SER A 423 -9.34 -17.69 20.96
CA SER A 423 -9.50 -18.48 22.19
C SER A 423 -8.81 -17.87 23.41
N GLN A 424 -7.75 -17.08 23.23
CA GLN A 424 -7.10 -16.35 24.33
C GLN A 424 -7.93 -15.14 24.77
N LYS A 425 -8.47 -14.36 23.81
CA LYS A 425 -9.37 -13.23 24.10
C LYS A 425 -10.61 -13.69 24.86
N GLU A 426 -11.23 -14.80 24.46
CA GLU A 426 -12.37 -15.39 25.16
C GLU A 426 -12.05 -15.73 26.62
N LYS A 427 -10.90 -16.37 26.88
CA LYS A 427 -10.49 -16.71 28.25
C LYS A 427 -10.27 -15.47 29.13
N GLN A 428 -9.69 -14.41 28.56
CA GLN A 428 -9.49 -13.16 29.29
C GLN A 428 -10.82 -12.46 29.60
N MET A 429 -11.79 -12.51 28.69
CA MET A 429 -13.14 -11.99 28.93
C MET A 429 -13.88 -12.82 29.99
N ASP A 430 -13.83 -14.15 29.93
CA ASP A 430 -14.46 -15.03 30.93
C ASP A 430 -13.91 -14.81 32.36
N GLU A 431 -12.64 -14.45 32.51
CA GLU A 431 -12.03 -14.11 33.80
C GLU A 431 -12.47 -12.73 34.33
N THR A 432 -12.88 -11.81 33.44
CA THR A 432 -13.19 -10.41 33.79
C THR A 432 -14.70 -10.15 33.91
N THR A 433 -15.53 -10.87 33.14
CA THR A 433 -16.99 -10.80 33.16
C THR A 433 -17.55 -12.16 33.57
N ALA A 434 -17.90 -12.32 34.86
CA ALA A 434 -18.44 -13.57 35.42
C ALA A 434 -19.87 -13.94 34.95
N VAL A 435 -20.31 -13.43 33.80
CA VAL A 435 -21.68 -13.56 33.28
C VAL A 435 -21.60 -14.00 31.82
N ASP A 436 -22.05 -15.23 31.57
CA ASP A 436 -22.07 -15.99 30.29
C ASP A 436 -20.77 -16.64 29.78
N ASN A 437 -20.58 -17.90 30.19
CA ASN A 437 -19.62 -18.88 29.62
C ASN A 437 -20.02 -19.37 28.20
N SER A 438 -20.41 -18.49 27.28
CA SER A 438 -20.74 -18.89 25.91
C SER A 438 -19.49 -18.88 25.02
N VAL A 439 -18.89 -20.06 24.82
CA VAL A 439 -17.79 -20.24 23.85
C VAL A 439 -18.30 -19.91 22.45
N SER A 440 -17.57 -19.09 21.68
CA SER A 440 -17.98 -18.73 20.32
C SER A 440 -18.04 -19.95 19.40
N ILE A 441 -18.85 -19.85 18.34
CA ILE A 441 -18.99 -20.92 17.35
C ILE A 441 -17.66 -21.19 16.62
N GLU A 442 -16.83 -20.16 16.45
CA GLU A 442 -15.49 -20.22 15.88
C GLU A 442 -14.59 -21.15 16.70
N THR A 443 -14.52 -20.95 18.02
CA THR A 443 -13.73 -21.79 18.93
C THR A 443 -14.31 -23.20 19.04
N LEU A 444 -15.64 -23.35 19.02
CA LEU A 444 -16.30 -24.66 19.07
C LEU A 444 -16.00 -25.52 17.84
N VAL A 445 -16.17 -24.97 16.64
CA VAL A 445 -15.89 -25.67 15.37
C VAL A 445 -14.42 -26.06 15.31
N PHE A 446 -13.51 -25.16 15.67
CA PHE A 446 -12.08 -25.46 15.67
C PHE A 446 -11.72 -26.62 16.61
N ARG A 447 -12.25 -26.60 17.84
CA ARG A 447 -12.02 -27.67 18.82
C ARG A 447 -12.58 -29.02 18.34
N LEU A 448 -13.79 -29.01 17.79
CA LEU A 448 -14.46 -30.21 17.27
C LEU A 448 -13.66 -30.84 16.14
N VAL A 449 -13.22 -30.03 15.17
CA VAL A 449 -12.42 -30.47 14.02
C VAL A 449 -11.05 -30.97 14.46
N GLY A 450 -10.37 -30.26 15.37
CA GLY A 450 -9.10 -30.71 15.94
C GLY A 450 -9.22 -32.08 16.62
N ASN A 451 -10.26 -32.25 17.45
CA ASN A 451 -10.56 -33.53 18.09
C ASN A 451 -10.84 -34.64 17.07
N TYR A 452 -11.60 -34.34 16.01
CA TYR A 452 -11.85 -35.27 14.92
C TYR A 452 -10.55 -35.77 14.30
N VAL A 453 -9.67 -34.84 13.87
CA VAL A 453 -8.41 -35.21 13.22
C VAL A 453 -7.55 -36.07 14.14
N THR A 454 -7.38 -35.69 15.41
CA THR A 454 -6.56 -36.45 16.36
C THR A 454 -7.15 -37.83 16.68
N ARG A 455 -8.46 -37.93 16.92
CA ARG A 455 -9.09 -39.22 17.25
C ARG A 455 -9.17 -40.15 16.06
N LYS A 456 -9.42 -39.62 14.86
CA LYS A 456 -9.41 -40.41 13.62
C LYS A 456 -8.00 -40.92 13.28
N LEU A 457 -6.97 -40.11 13.56
CA LEU A 457 -5.57 -40.52 13.45
C LEU A 457 -5.27 -41.69 14.39
N LYS A 458 -5.67 -41.59 15.68
CA LYS A 458 -5.54 -42.69 16.65
C LYS A 458 -6.26 -43.95 16.17
N SER A 459 -7.53 -43.84 15.79
CA SER A 459 -8.34 -45.03 15.48
C SER A 459 -7.93 -45.73 14.18
N LYS A 460 -7.47 -44.97 13.17
CA LYS A 460 -7.17 -45.52 11.83
C LYS A 460 -5.70 -45.89 11.66
N HIS A 461 -4.81 -45.23 12.38
CA HIS A 461 -3.36 -45.37 12.18
C HIS A 461 -2.60 -45.71 13.46
N GLU A 462 -3.27 -45.78 14.61
CA GLU A 462 -2.66 -46.08 15.92
C GLU A 462 -1.54 -45.09 16.29
N LEU A 463 -1.68 -43.84 15.82
CA LEU A 463 -0.71 -42.77 16.04
C LEU A 463 -1.28 -41.73 17.01
N GLU A 464 -0.48 -41.38 18.01
CA GLU A 464 -0.81 -40.38 19.03
C GLU A 464 0.36 -39.42 19.26
N TRP A 465 0.05 -38.25 19.81
CA TRP A 465 1.07 -37.30 20.24
C TRP A 465 1.85 -37.87 21.43
N LYS A 466 3.18 -37.93 21.33
CA LYS A 466 4.03 -38.43 22.42
C LYS A 466 4.50 -37.32 23.36
N ALA A 467 4.57 -37.61 24.66
CA ALA A 467 4.99 -36.64 25.68
C ALA A 467 6.43 -36.13 25.44
N GLU A 468 7.31 -36.98 24.92
CA GLU A 468 8.70 -36.66 24.56
C GLU A 468 8.85 -35.62 23.43
N TRP A 469 7.77 -35.32 22.71
CA TRP A 469 7.75 -34.27 21.68
C TRP A 469 7.42 -32.89 22.25
N LYS A 470 6.92 -32.83 23.49
CA LYS A 470 6.49 -31.58 24.12
C LYS A 470 7.70 -30.69 24.38
N GLY A 471 7.65 -29.46 23.90
CA GLY A 471 8.71 -28.45 24.11
C GLY A 471 9.86 -28.49 23.11
N LEU A 472 9.91 -29.49 22.21
CA LEU A 472 10.90 -29.54 21.13
C LEU A 472 10.57 -28.53 20.03
N LYS A 473 11.61 -28.00 19.38
CA LYS A 473 11.47 -27.15 18.20
C LYS A 473 11.10 -27.99 16.98
N ASN A 474 10.44 -27.37 15.98
CA ASN A 474 10.05 -28.07 14.75
C ASN A 474 11.22 -28.74 14.02
N GLU A 475 12.42 -28.14 14.07
CA GLU A 475 13.64 -28.70 13.47
C GLU A 475 14.02 -30.05 14.10
N GLU A 476 13.94 -30.14 15.42
CA GLU A 476 14.23 -31.35 16.19
C GLU A 476 13.15 -32.41 15.99
N LEU A 477 11.88 -31.99 15.98
CA LEU A 477 10.75 -32.88 15.70
C LEU A 477 10.83 -33.50 14.30
N ASN A 478 11.17 -32.71 13.29
CA ASN A 478 11.26 -33.17 11.91
C ASN A 478 12.41 -34.16 11.66
N GLN A 479 13.39 -34.25 12.56
CA GLN A 479 14.44 -35.27 12.52
C GLN A 479 13.96 -36.63 13.03
N LYS A 480 12.89 -36.67 13.83
CA LYS A 480 12.34 -37.91 14.39
C LYS A 480 11.41 -38.59 13.37
N ALA A 481 11.77 -39.81 12.96
CA ALA A 481 11.05 -40.55 11.92
C ALA A 481 9.59 -40.86 12.30
N ASP A 482 9.34 -41.14 13.58
CA ASP A 482 8.01 -41.39 14.14
C ASP A 482 7.13 -40.13 14.17
N TYR A 483 7.71 -38.96 14.50
CA TYR A 483 7.01 -37.67 14.39
C TYR A 483 6.68 -37.34 12.93
N LYS A 484 7.61 -37.58 12.00
CA LYS A 484 7.36 -37.35 10.57
C LYS A 484 6.18 -38.19 10.08
N LYS A 485 6.14 -39.48 10.42
CA LYS A 485 5.00 -40.37 10.13
C LYS A 485 3.70 -39.88 10.77
N TYR A 486 3.76 -39.44 12.04
CA TYR A 486 2.61 -38.84 12.73
C TYR A 486 2.08 -37.62 11.98
N SER A 487 2.96 -36.67 11.62
CA SER A 487 2.60 -35.43 10.94
C SER A 487 2.02 -35.69 9.55
N GLU A 488 2.63 -36.59 8.76
CA GLU A 488 2.16 -36.95 7.42
C GLU A 488 0.77 -37.61 7.46
N MET A 489 0.55 -38.52 8.39
CA MET A 489 -0.74 -39.20 8.52
C MET A 489 -1.82 -38.28 9.09
N LYS A 490 -1.45 -37.36 9.99
CA LYS A 490 -2.35 -36.28 10.46
C LYS A 490 -2.79 -35.39 9.29
N ALA A 491 -1.83 -34.92 8.49
CA ALA A 491 -2.08 -34.13 7.29
C ALA A 491 -3.02 -34.87 6.31
N LYS A 492 -2.80 -36.17 6.12
CA LYS A 492 -3.65 -37.02 5.27
C LYS A 492 -5.10 -37.10 5.76
N VAL A 493 -5.31 -37.24 7.08
CA VAL A 493 -6.65 -37.27 7.68
C VAL A 493 -7.36 -35.93 7.48
N ALA A 494 -6.69 -34.82 7.80
CA ALA A 494 -7.23 -33.48 7.63
C ALA A 494 -7.54 -33.17 6.16
N LYS A 495 -6.61 -33.48 5.24
CA LYS A 495 -6.78 -33.31 3.80
C LYS A 495 -7.98 -34.08 3.25
N SER A 496 -8.14 -35.35 3.66
CA SER A 496 -9.29 -36.16 3.23
C SER A 496 -10.61 -35.49 3.64
N ALA A 497 -10.73 -35.09 4.90
CA ALA A 497 -11.93 -34.40 5.39
C ALA A 497 -12.13 -33.01 4.74
N PHE A 498 -11.06 -32.29 4.43
CA PHE A 498 -11.14 -30.99 3.76
C PHE A 498 -11.69 -31.12 2.35
N LEU A 499 -11.18 -32.06 1.56
CA LEU A 499 -11.67 -32.30 0.19
C LEU A 499 -13.12 -32.77 0.19
N ASP A 500 -13.49 -33.55 1.20
CA ASP A 500 -14.86 -33.94 1.47
C ASP A 500 -15.77 -32.72 1.76
N VAL A 501 -15.40 -31.86 2.70
CA VAL A 501 -16.23 -30.67 3.03
C VAL A 501 -16.29 -29.71 1.84
N ARG A 502 -15.17 -29.57 1.11
CA ARG A 502 -15.07 -28.71 -0.07
C ARG A 502 -16.02 -29.16 -1.19
N SER A 503 -16.17 -30.46 -1.43
CA SER A 503 -17.01 -30.99 -2.51
C SER A 503 -18.52 -30.90 -2.25
N ARG A 504 -18.93 -30.64 -1.00
CA ARG A 504 -20.34 -30.56 -0.59
C ARG A 504 -20.81 -29.11 -0.64
N THR A 505 -21.43 -28.73 -1.76
CA THR A 505 -21.92 -27.36 -1.99
C THR A 505 -23.31 -27.13 -1.44
N GLU A 506 -24.15 -28.16 -1.37
CA GLU A 506 -25.51 -28.05 -0.83
C GLU A 506 -25.50 -28.04 0.70
N PRO A 507 -26.25 -27.13 1.37
CA PRO A 507 -26.27 -27.01 2.82
C PRO A 507 -26.57 -28.33 3.54
N MET A 508 -27.58 -29.08 3.08
CA MET A 508 -27.99 -30.31 3.74
C MET A 508 -26.95 -31.44 3.60
N ASP A 509 -26.24 -31.49 2.48
CA ASP A 509 -25.16 -32.46 2.26
C ASP A 509 -23.97 -32.18 3.19
N PHE A 510 -23.64 -30.90 3.38
CA PHE A 510 -22.64 -30.48 4.35
C PHE A 510 -23.07 -30.83 5.78
N ILE A 511 -24.31 -30.49 6.19
CA ILE A 511 -24.82 -30.79 7.53
C ILE A 511 -24.78 -32.29 7.81
N ASN A 512 -25.28 -33.10 6.87
CA ASN A 512 -25.28 -34.56 6.99
C ASN A 512 -23.85 -35.09 7.18
N TYR A 513 -22.90 -34.64 6.36
CA TYR A 513 -21.50 -35.04 6.51
C TYR A 513 -20.88 -34.57 7.82
N PHE A 514 -21.15 -33.32 8.24
CA PHE A 514 -20.63 -32.75 9.47
C PHE A 514 -21.06 -33.61 10.66
N VAL A 515 -22.34 -33.95 10.74
CA VAL A 515 -22.90 -34.77 11.82
C VAL A 515 -22.45 -36.23 11.71
N SER A 516 -22.50 -36.85 10.52
CA SER A 516 -22.20 -38.28 10.38
C SER A 516 -20.71 -38.59 10.51
N SER A 517 -19.85 -37.67 10.06
CA SER A 517 -18.42 -37.91 9.88
C SER A 517 -17.58 -37.15 10.90
N LEU A 518 -17.73 -35.82 11.01
CA LEU A 518 -16.90 -35.02 11.91
C LEU A 518 -17.29 -35.23 13.38
N CYS A 519 -18.58 -35.49 13.66
CA CYS A 519 -19.06 -35.90 14.98
C CYS A 519 -19.03 -37.43 15.21
N SER A 520 -18.43 -38.23 14.32
CA SER A 520 -18.35 -39.69 14.46
C SER A 520 -17.40 -40.15 15.58
N VAL A 521 -16.65 -39.22 16.18
CA VAL A 521 -15.75 -39.49 17.31
C VAL A 521 -16.34 -38.83 18.56
N PRO A 522 -16.09 -39.35 19.78
CA PRO A 522 -16.69 -38.73 20.95
C PRO A 522 -16.19 -37.29 21.12
N GLN A 523 -17.11 -36.35 21.37
CA GLN A 523 -16.82 -34.93 21.57
C GLN A 523 -17.15 -34.57 23.02
N HIS A 524 -16.18 -34.02 23.75
CA HIS A 524 -16.44 -33.51 25.10
C HIS A 524 -16.89 -32.05 25.00
N MET A 525 -18.21 -31.85 25.04
CA MET A 525 -18.85 -30.53 24.91
C MET A 525 -19.97 -30.38 25.94
N LYS A 526 -20.13 -29.18 26.50
CA LYS A 526 -21.26 -28.85 27.39
C LYS A 526 -22.56 -28.83 26.58
N SER A 527 -23.69 -29.14 27.22
CA SER A 527 -25.01 -29.16 26.57
C SER A 527 -25.37 -27.84 25.88
N THR A 528 -25.08 -26.71 26.51
CA THR A 528 -25.34 -25.36 25.93
C THR A 528 -24.53 -25.12 24.66
N ALA A 529 -23.25 -25.49 24.64
CA ALA A 529 -22.40 -25.39 23.45
C ALA A 529 -22.84 -26.33 22.32
N TYR A 530 -23.37 -27.51 22.67
CA TYR A 530 -23.94 -28.43 21.69
C TYR A 530 -25.17 -27.83 21.01
N VAL A 531 -26.10 -27.26 21.79
CA VAL A 531 -27.29 -26.57 21.27
C VAL A 531 -26.89 -25.40 20.36
N ALA A 532 -25.94 -24.57 20.79
CA ALA A 532 -25.45 -23.45 20.00
C ALA A 532 -24.84 -23.89 18.65
N LEU A 533 -24.03 -24.95 18.66
CA LEU A 533 -23.45 -25.52 17.43
C LEU A 533 -24.54 -26.09 16.51
N THR A 534 -25.51 -26.82 17.06
CA THR A 534 -26.63 -27.34 16.27
C THR A 534 -27.45 -26.22 15.66
N GLN A 535 -27.77 -25.16 16.41
CA GLN A 535 -28.49 -24.00 15.87
C GLN A 535 -27.70 -23.34 14.74
N ALA A 536 -26.40 -23.08 14.94
CA ALA A 536 -25.54 -22.48 13.92
C ALA A 536 -25.42 -23.35 12.66
N LEU A 537 -25.40 -24.68 12.79
CA LEU A 537 -25.36 -25.59 11.63
C LEU A 537 -26.55 -25.42 10.70
N TYR A 538 -27.75 -25.17 11.23
CA TYR A 538 -28.97 -25.01 10.43
C TYR A 538 -29.27 -23.55 10.05
N GLN A 539 -28.88 -22.58 10.88
CA GLN A 539 -29.18 -21.16 10.66
C GLN A 539 -28.07 -20.41 9.91
N ASP A 540 -26.83 -20.86 10.04
CA ASP A 540 -25.64 -20.21 9.48
C ASP A 540 -24.67 -21.27 8.93
N THR A 541 -25.21 -22.14 8.07
CA THR A 541 -24.50 -23.30 7.53
C THR A 541 -23.21 -22.90 6.81
N ASP A 542 -23.23 -21.81 6.05
CA ASP A 542 -22.08 -21.33 5.29
C ASP A 542 -20.95 -20.86 6.21
N LYS A 543 -21.27 -20.16 7.30
CA LYS A 543 -20.28 -19.82 8.34
C LYS A 543 -19.65 -21.09 8.93
N VAL A 544 -20.45 -22.06 9.35
CA VAL A 544 -19.93 -23.29 9.96
C VAL A 544 -19.08 -24.08 8.96
N ARG A 545 -19.48 -24.14 7.69
CA ARG A 545 -18.71 -24.77 6.60
C ARG A 545 -17.38 -24.05 6.39
N THR A 546 -17.38 -22.72 6.32
CA THR A 546 -16.17 -21.90 6.17
C THR A 546 -15.19 -22.15 7.32
N LEU A 547 -15.69 -22.08 8.56
CA LEU A 547 -14.90 -22.33 9.76
C LEU A 547 -14.36 -23.77 9.79
N THR A 548 -15.13 -24.74 9.30
CA THR A 548 -14.69 -26.14 9.20
C THR A 548 -13.53 -26.29 8.22
N LEU A 549 -13.61 -25.68 7.03
CA LEU A 549 -12.52 -25.69 6.04
C LEU A 549 -11.24 -25.01 6.57
N LEU A 550 -11.40 -23.89 7.28
CA LEU A 550 -10.29 -23.21 7.95
C LEU A 550 -9.69 -24.07 9.08
N ALA A 551 -10.52 -24.67 9.92
CA ALA A 551 -10.08 -25.53 11.01
C ALA A 551 -9.37 -26.80 10.51
N LEU A 552 -9.82 -27.38 9.39
CA LEU A 552 -9.15 -28.51 8.74
C LEU A 552 -7.81 -28.08 8.14
N SER A 553 -7.74 -26.91 7.50
CA SER A 553 -6.48 -26.31 7.03
C SER A 553 -5.49 -26.14 8.19
N ALA A 554 -5.93 -25.59 9.33
CA ALA A 554 -5.11 -25.41 10.52
C ALA A 554 -4.61 -26.73 11.15
N ASN A 555 -5.27 -27.86 10.90
CA ASN A 555 -4.92 -29.18 11.43
C ASN A 555 -4.25 -30.11 10.40
N GLY A 556 -4.03 -29.62 9.18
CA GLY A 556 -3.31 -30.31 8.11
C GLY A 556 -1.82 -30.37 8.29
#